data_AF-A0A923SIL3-F1
#
_entry.id   AF-A0A923SIL3-F1
#
_cell.length_a   1.000
_cell.length_b   1.000
_cell.length_c   1.000
_cell.angle_alpha   90.00
_cell.angle_beta   90.00
_cell.angle_gamma   90.00
#
_symmetry.space_group_name_H-M   'P 1'
#
loop_
_entity.id
_entity.type
_entity.pdbx_description
1 polymer ?
#
loop_
_entity_poly.entity_id
_entity_poly.type
_entity_poly.pdbx_seq_one_letter_code
_entity_poly.pdbx_strand_id
1 'polypeptide(L)'
;MKIIPSKYAPLWAVAKSNLSGWYVLLALLFLSLFMSGCEKGEEITECWEPQVNCSVEVSAERIMCGYGAFNNVWLKTADGAYLQPWYNLTEQKELVPGQKYKIAFKTVERDDKYKDVFYCLAAVPVSEAIVLTCISPAISNN
;
A
#
# COMPACT_ATOMS: atom_id res chain seq x y z
N MET A 1 -20.93 -71.14 20.36
CA MET A 1 -21.45 -70.33 19.23
C MET A 1 -21.96 -69.01 19.82
N LYS A 2 -21.23 -67.91 19.63
CA LYS A 2 -21.58 -66.60 20.22
C LYS A 2 -22.47 -65.83 19.25
N ILE A 3 -23.66 -65.48 19.71
CA ILE A 3 -24.65 -64.69 18.97
C ILE A 3 -24.27 -63.21 19.13
N ILE A 4 -23.96 -62.55 18.02
CA ILE A 4 -23.67 -61.11 17.95
C ILE A 4 -25.02 -60.38 17.80
N PRO A 5 -25.38 -59.43 18.68
CA PRO A 5 -26.57 -58.62 18.47
C PRO A 5 -26.31 -57.55 17.41
N SER A 6 -27.00 -57.69 16.28
CA SER A 6 -27.17 -56.69 15.23
C SER A 6 -27.88 -55.45 15.80
N LYS A 7 -27.12 -54.38 16.07
CA LYS A 7 -27.65 -53.06 16.48
C LYS A 7 -27.47 -51.98 15.40
N TYR A 8 -27.29 -52.36 14.14
CA TYR A 8 -27.07 -51.41 13.05
C TYR A 8 -27.96 -51.71 11.85
N ALA A 9 -29.24 -51.40 12.01
CA ALA A 9 -30.15 -51.04 10.94
C ALA A 9 -31.31 -50.23 11.54
N PRO A 10 -31.79 -49.12 10.95
CA PRO A 10 -31.21 -48.25 9.94
C PRO A 10 -31.26 -46.76 10.36
N LEU A 11 -30.12 -46.06 10.38
CA LEU A 11 -30.07 -44.59 10.47
C LEU A 11 -30.59 -43.88 9.18
N TRP A 12 -31.18 -44.62 8.25
CA TRP A 12 -31.68 -44.14 6.96
C TRP A 12 -33.20 -43.86 6.94
N ALA A 13 -33.89 -43.99 8.08
CA ALA A 13 -35.35 -43.81 8.17
C ALA A 13 -35.80 -42.45 8.73
N VAL A 14 -34.89 -41.49 8.93
CA VAL A 14 -35.25 -40.10 9.31
C VAL A 14 -34.70 -39.12 8.28
N ALA A 15 -35.15 -39.26 7.04
CA ALA A 15 -35.05 -38.20 6.03
C ALA A 15 -36.22 -38.30 5.05
N LYS A 16 -37.43 -38.56 5.55
CA LYS A 16 -38.65 -38.09 4.88
C LYS A 16 -38.83 -36.63 5.31
N SER A 17 -37.94 -35.79 4.82
CA SER A 17 -38.03 -34.35 4.98
C SER A 17 -39.29 -33.88 4.26
N ASN A 18 -40.37 -33.71 5.02
CA ASN A 18 -41.37 -32.69 4.71
C ASN A 18 -40.67 -31.35 4.88
N LEU A 19 -39.73 -31.06 3.96
CA LEU A 19 -39.01 -29.81 3.86
C LEU A 19 -40.04 -28.81 3.29
N SER A 20 -41.00 -28.44 4.12
CA SER A 20 -41.98 -27.43 3.78
C SER A 20 -41.20 -26.19 3.36
N GLY A 21 -41.48 -25.68 2.16
CA GLY A 21 -40.65 -24.69 1.46
C GLY A 21 -40.32 -23.44 2.28
N TRP A 22 -41.06 -23.15 3.37
CA TRP A 22 -40.73 -22.08 4.30
C TRP A 22 -39.37 -22.23 4.97
N TYR A 23 -38.88 -23.46 5.24
CA TYR A 23 -37.53 -23.64 5.81
C TYR A 23 -36.42 -23.32 4.80
N VAL A 24 -36.66 -23.59 3.51
CA VAL A 24 -35.72 -23.21 2.44
C VAL A 24 -35.70 -21.70 2.26
N LEU A 25 -36.87 -21.04 2.32
CA LEU A 25 -36.97 -19.57 2.32
C LEU A 25 -36.28 -18.95 3.54
N LEU A 26 -36.48 -19.52 4.73
CA LEU A 26 -35.84 -19.05 5.96
C LEU A 26 -34.31 -19.19 5.89
N ALA A 27 -33.82 -20.32 5.37
CA ALA A 27 -32.39 -20.56 5.21
C ALA A 27 -31.75 -19.59 4.20
N LEU A 28 -32.41 -19.29 3.09
CA LEU A 28 -31.93 -18.30 2.10
C LEU A 28 -31.92 -16.87 2.67
N LEU A 29 -32.90 -16.53 3.51
CA LEU A 29 -32.98 -15.21 4.17
C LEU A 29 -31.90 -15.07 5.26
N PHE A 30 -31.56 -16.15 5.96
CA PHE A 30 -30.40 -16.16 6.85
C PHE A 30 -29.09 -16.04 6.09
N LEU A 31 -28.95 -16.70 4.93
CA LEU A 31 -27.72 -16.66 4.13
C LEU A 31 -27.43 -15.26 3.56
N SER A 32 -28.47 -14.47 3.23
CA SER A 32 -28.29 -13.11 2.73
C SER A 32 -27.76 -12.14 3.79
N LEU A 33 -28.02 -12.39 5.08
CA LEU A 33 -27.47 -11.59 6.18
C LEU A 33 -25.94 -11.75 6.32
N PHE A 34 -25.39 -12.91 5.95
CA PHE A 34 -23.94 -13.16 6.02
C PHE A 34 -23.16 -12.65 4.81
N MET A 35 -23.83 -12.32 3.70
CA MET A 35 -23.19 -11.76 2.50
C MET A 35 -22.98 -10.24 2.59
N SER A 36 -23.41 -9.59 3.68
CA SER A 36 -23.09 -8.19 3.99
C SER A 36 -21.85 -8.07 4.87
N GLY A 37 -20.84 -8.92 4.61
CA GLY A 37 -19.49 -8.74 5.13
C GLY A 37 -18.77 -7.72 4.26
N CYS A 38 -18.97 -6.43 4.54
CA CYS A 38 -18.07 -5.41 4.02
C CYS A 38 -16.73 -5.65 4.72
N GLU A 39 -15.78 -6.30 4.04
CA GLU A 39 -14.38 -6.22 4.42
C GLU A 39 -14.05 -4.73 4.41
N LYS A 40 -14.04 -4.14 5.60
CA LYS A 40 -13.34 -2.90 5.88
C LYS A 40 -11.85 -3.20 5.69
N GLY A 41 -11.45 -3.39 4.44
CA GLY A 41 -10.19 -2.84 4.00
C GLY A 41 -10.36 -1.34 4.17
N GLU A 42 -9.87 -0.82 5.30
CA GLU A 42 -9.50 0.57 5.45
C GLU A 42 -8.37 0.84 4.45
N GLU A 43 -8.68 0.78 3.15
CA GLU A 43 -7.90 1.48 2.16
C GLU A 43 -8.27 2.93 2.40
N ILE A 44 -7.53 3.55 3.32
CA ILE A 44 -7.54 4.98 3.54
C ILE A 44 -7.19 5.58 2.19
N THR A 45 -8.21 5.84 1.37
CA THR A 45 -8.12 6.69 0.21
C THR A 45 -8.06 8.10 0.78
N GLU A 46 -7.00 8.39 1.54
CA GLU A 46 -6.60 9.75 1.81
C GLU A 46 -6.35 10.34 0.44
N CYS A 47 -7.27 11.18 -0.03
CA CYS A 47 -7.05 11.93 -1.26
C CYS A 47 -5.86 12.85 -1.00
N TRP A 48 -4.71 12.48 -1.52
CA TRP A 48 -3.49 13.27 -1.41
C TRP A 48 -3.66 14.53 -2.25
N GLU A 49 -4.08 15.62 -1.63
CA GLU A 49 -4.16 16.89 -2.32
C GLU A 49 -2.75 17.45 -2.56
N PRO A 50 -2.43 17.88 -3.78
CA PRO A 50 -1.16 18.54 -4.08
C PRO A 50 -1.08 19.85 -3.28
N GLN A 51 -0.04 19.96 -2.45
CA GLN A 51 0.27 21.19 -1.75
C GLN A 51 0.82 22.21 -2.75
N VAL A 52 0.35 23.47 -2.69
CA VAL A 52 0.77 24.51 -3.65
C VAL A 52 2.06 25.22 -3.19
N ASN A 53 2.40 25.15 -1.90
CA ASN A 53 3.49 25.92 -1.32
C ASN A 53 4.74 25.08 -1.08
N CYS A 54 5.63 25.05 -2.06
CA CYS A 54 6.98 24.51 -1.95
C CYS A 54 7.84 25.40 -1.03
N SER A 55 8.30 24.90 0.13
CA SER A 55 9.09 25.68 1.09
C SER A 55 10.43 25.06 1.47
N VAL A 56 10.58 23.74 1.36
CA VAL A 56 11.80 23.04 1.80
C VAL A 56 12.82 23.05 0.67
N GLU A 57 14.01 23.59 0.93
CA GLU A 57 15.12 23.58 -0.03
C GLU A 57 15.90 22.28 0.03
N VAL A 58 16.10 21.68 -1.14
CA VAL A 58 16.82 20.41 -1.31
C VAL A 58 17.71 20.46 -2.56
N SER A 59 18.75 19.63 -2.59
CA SER A 59 19.54 19.36 -3.79
C SER A 59 19.29 17.95 -4.30
N ALA A 60 19.10 17.79 -5.60
CA ALA A 60 19.01 16.47 -6.23
C ALA A 60 20.40 15.82 -6.30
N GLU A 61 20.55 14.60 -5.80
CA GLU A 61 21.80 13.84 -5.84
C GLU A 61 21.57 12.43 -6.40
N ARG A 62 22.55 11.93 -7.18
CA ARG A 62 22.51 10.57 -7.70
C ARG A 62 22.97 9.60 -6.61
N ILE A 63 22.15 8.59 -6.34
CA ILE A 63 22.44 7.50 -5.41
C ILE A 63 22.72 6.25 -6.21
N MET A 64 23.86 5.60 -5.97
CA MET A 64 24.26 4.44 -6.80
C MET A 64 23.34 3.23 -6.62
N CYS A 65 22.73 3.08 -5.44
CA CYS A 65 22.00 1.87 -5.08
C CYS A 65 20.64 2.12 -4.41
N GLY A 66 19.95 3.19 -4.78
CA GLY A 66 18.62 3.50 -4.25
C GLY A 66 17.68 3.83 -5.39
N TYR A 67 16.52 3.16 -5.47
CA TYR A 67 15.50 3.43 -6.47
C TYR A 67 14.28 4.13 -5.86
N GLY A 68 13.71 5.08 -6.58
CA GLY A 68 12.49 5.78 -6.18
C GLY A 68 11.71 6.27 -7.40
N ALA A 69 10.81 7.21 -7.18
CA ALA A 69 9.96 7.82 -8.20
C ALA A 69 10.76 8.50 -9.33
N PHE A 70 12.01 8.91 -9.05
CA PHE A 70 12.94 9.51 -10.01
C PHE A 70 14.16 8.61 -10.26
N ASN A 71 13.94 7.30 -10.39
CA ASN A 71 15.00 6.30 -10.53
C ASN A 71 16.00 6.40 -9.37
N ASN A 72 17.26 6.65 -9.67
CA ASN A 72 18.35 6.71 -8.73
C ASN A 72 18.76 8.13 -8.32
N VAL A 73 17.83 9.08 -8.40
CA VAL A 73 18.04 10.47 -7.97
C VAL A 73 17.17 10.77 -6.76
N TRP A 74 17.81 11.10 -5.65
CA TRP A 74 17.18 11.42 -4.38
C TRP A 74 17.37 12.89 -4.04
N LEU A 75 16.68 13.36 -3.00
CA LEU A 75 16.72 14.74 -2.55
C LEU A 75 17.51 14.81 -1.26
N LYS A 76 18.44 15.76 -1.13
CA LYS A 76 19.23 15.98 0.06
C LYS A 76 18.91 17.34 0.65
N THR A 77 18.60 17.34 1.94
CA THR A 77 18.33 18.56 2.72
C THR A 77 19.61 19.31 3.06
N ALA A 78 19.50 20.57 3.48
CA ALA A 78 20.64 21.36 3.93
C ALA A 78 21.40 20.72 5.11
N ASP A 79 20.69 19.98 5.97
CA ASP A 79 21.26 19.27 7.12
C ASP A 79 21.94 17.94 6.74
N GLY A 80 21.95 17.59 5.45
CA GLY A 80 22.59 16.39 4.93
C GLY A 80 21.72 15.13 4.97
N ALA A 81 20.49 15.21 5.51
CA ALA A 81 19.55 14.10 5.47
C ALA A 81 19.04 13.85 4.04
N TYR A 82 18.91 12.57 3.68
CA TYR A 82 18.40 12.14 2.38
C TYR A 82 16.91 11.82 2.47
N LEU A 83 16.16 12.31 1.50
CA LEU A 83 14.76 12.02 1.26
C LEU A 83 14.67 11.22 -0.04
N GLN A 84 14.03 10.06 0.04
CA GLN A 84 13.78 9.19 -1.10
C GLN A 84 12.37 9.47 -1.62
N PRO A 85 12.22 10.08 -2.82
CA PRO A 85 10.90 10.22 -3.43
C PRO A 85 10.34 8.83 -3.73
N TRP A 86 9.33 8.40 -2.98
CA TRP A 86 8.72 7.09 -3.11
C TRP A 86 7.49 7.13 -4.02
N TYR A 87 6.73 8.22 -3.92
CA TYR A 87 5.69 8.60 -4.87
C TYR A 87 5.88 10.05 -5.32
N ASN A 88 5.39 10.34 -6.51
CA ASN A 88 5.45 11.67 -7.11
C ASN A 88 4.06 12.06 -7.59
N LEU A 89 3.46 13.06 -6.94
CA LEU A 89 2.16 13.63 -7.30
C LEU A 89 2.29 14.94 -8.09
N THR A 90 3.50 15.27 -8.53
CA THR A 90 3.80 16.47 -9.30
C THR A 90 3.88 16.14 -10.80
N GLU A 91 3.91 17.18 -11.63
CA GLU A 91 4.12 17.00 -13.08
C GLU A 91 5.58 16.71 -13.45
N GLN A 92 6.53 16.97 -12.54
CA GLN A 92 7.96 16.76 -12.77
C GLN A 92 8.23 15.28 -13.08
N LYS A 93 8.89 14.98 -14.20
CA LYS A 93 9.18 13.60 -14.61
C LYS A 93 10.57 13.13 -14.21
N GLU A 94 11.51 14.06 -14.13
CA GLU A 94 12.93 13.78 -13.86
C GLU A 94 13.53 14.84 -12.96
N LEU A 95 14.57 14.48 -12.21
CA LEU A 95 15.36 15.42 -11.43
C LEU A 95 16.75 15.51 -12.03
N VAL A 96 17.30 16.72 -12.12
CA VAL A 96 18.66 16.95 -12.62
C VAL A 96 19.63 16.89 -11.44
N PRO A 97 20.54 15.90 -11.38
CA PRO A 97 21.52 15.83 -10.30
C PRO A 97 22.37 17.10 -10.22
N GLY A 98 22.56 17.62 -9.01
CA GLY A 98 23.23 18.89 -8.72
C GLY A 98 22.30 20.11 -8.72
N GLN A 99 21.09 20.01 -9.26
CA GLN A 99 20.12 21.11 -9.23
C GLN A 99 19.46 21.23 -7.85
N LYS A 100 19.23 22.48 -7.42
CA LYS A 100 18.45 22.80 -6.22
C LYS A 100 16.96 22.97 -6.54
N TYR A 101 16.12 22.50 -5.65
CA TYR A 101 14.66 22.57 -5.74
C TYR A 101 14.07 23.07 -4.43
N LYS A 102 12.89 23.68 -4.52
CA LYS A 102 11.97 23.85 -3.41
C LYS A 102 10.90 22.77 -3.51
N ILE A 103 10.59 22.11 -2.40
CA ILE A 103 9.62 21.02 -2.37
C ILE A 103 8.62 21.18 -1.24
N ALA A 104 7.50 20.47 -1.35
CA ALA A 104 6.63 20.10 -0.25
C ALA A 104 6.37 18.60 -0.30
N PHE A 105 6.37 17.93 0.84
CA PHE A 105 6.24 16.49 0.92
C PHE A 105 5.55 16.06 2.21
N LYS A 106 5.10 14.80 2.24
CA LYS A 106 4.79 14.11 3.49
C LYS A 106 5.63 12.83 3.57
N THR A 107 6.05 12.48 4.78
CA THR A 107 6.75 11.23 5.05
C THR A 107 5.76 10.07 4.99
N VAL A 108 6.20 8.94 4.45
CA VAL A 108 5.42 7.70 4.36
C VAL A 108 6.26 6.50 4.77
N GLU A 109 5.59 5.44 5.16
CA GLU A 109 6.22 4.14 5.30
C GLU A 109 6.53 3.55 3.92
N ARG A 110 7.61 2.77 3.83
CA ARG A 110 7.96 2.06 2.61
C ARG A 110 7.02 0.87 2.45
N ASP A 111 6.42 0.75 1.27
CA ASP A 111 5.71 -0.45 0.85
C ASP A 111 6.62 -1.37 0.02
N ASP A 112 6.04 -2.39 -0.59
CA ASP A 112 6.73 -3.38 -1.40
C ASP A 112 7.03 -2.89 -2.84
N LYS A 113 6.73 -1.64 -3.20
CA LYS A 113 6.80 -1.14 -4.58
C LYS A 113 8.15 -1.33 -5.25
N TYR A 114 9.24 -1.23 -4.49
CA TYR A 114 10.61 -1.36 -4.98
C TYR A 114 11.34 -2.59 -4.42
N LYS A 115 10.61 -3.58 -3.88
CA LYS A 115 11.23 -4.76 -3.22
C LYS A 115 12.11 -5.60 -4.13
N ASP A 116 11.78 -5.65 -5.42
CA ASP A 116 12.47 -6.48 -6.42
C ASP A 116 13.65 -5.73 -7.08
N VAL A 117 13.89 -4.48 -6.70
CA VAL A 117 14.99 -3.69 -7.24
C VAL A 117 16.21 -3.87 -6.34
N PHE A 118 17.36 -4.21 -6.92
CA PHE A 118 18.61 -4.36 -6.19
C PHE A 118 18.97 -3.05 -5.45
N TYR A 119 18.93 -3.08 -4.13
CA TYR A 119 19.43 -2.01 -3.26
C TYR A 119 20.70 -2.50 -2.53
N CYS A 120 21.67 -1.61 -2.37
CA CYS A 120 22.90 -1.93 -1.64
C CYS A 120 22.64 -1.70 -0.15
N LEU A 121 22.51 -2.78 0.62
CA LEU A 121 22.36 -2.74 2.09
C LEU A 121 23.41 -1.87 2.80
N ALA A 122 24.60 -1.71 2.21
CA ALA A 122 25.72 -0.97 2.78
C ALA A 122 25.88 0.48 2.27
N ALA A 123 25.20 0.87 1.18
CA ALA A 123 25.47 2.15 0.51
C ALA A 123 24.28 3.12 0.51
N VAL A 124 23.12 2.67 0.98
CA VAL A 124 21.93 3.51 1.04
C VAL A 124 21.91 4.21 2.40
N PRO A 125 22.04 5.55 2.46
CA PRO A 125 21.89 6.27 3.71
C PRO A 125 20.48 6.02 4.27
N VAL A 126 20.35 5.93 5.60
CA VAL A 126 19.04 5.91 6.26
C VAL A 126 18.27 7.13 5.76
N SER A 127 17.25 6.90 4.96
CA SER A 127 16.47 7.95 4.32
C SER A 127 15.00 7.80 4.68
N GLU A 128 14.30 8.91 4.72
CA GLU A 128 12.86 8.92 4.82
C GLU A 128 12.26 8.73 3.43
N ALA A 129 11.28 7.83 3.32
CA ALA A 129 10.46 7.71 2.12
C ALA A 129 9.42 8.83 2.14
N ILE A 130 9.27 9.53 1.02
CA ILE A 130 8.37 10.69 0.95
C ILE A 130 7.44 10.59 -0.26
N VAL A 131 6.25 11.18 -0.12
CA VAL A 131 5.38 11.53 -1.23
C VAL A 131 5.65 12.99 -1.59
N LEU A 132 6.14 13.21 -2.79
CA LEU A 132 6.38 14.55 -3.30
C LEU A 132 5.05 15.17 -3.77
N THR A 133 4.65 16.27 -3.14
CA THR A 133 3.37 16.96 -3.42
C THR A 133 3.56 18.29 -4.17
N CYS A 134 4.72 18.90 -4.04
CA CYS A 134 5.13 20.11 -4.74
C CYS A 134 6.61 20.03 -5.09
N ILE A 135 6.98 20.52 -6.28
CA ILE A 135 8.38 20.75 -6.64
C ILE A 135 8.50 21.95 -7.59
N SER A 136 9.49 22.78 -7.35
CA SER A 136 9.88 23.86 -8.26
C SER A 136 11.40 24.08 -8.22
N PRO A 137 12.03 24.53 -9.32
CA PRO A 137 13.42 24.92 -9.31
C PRO A 137 13.67 26.03 -8.27
N ALA A 138 14.71 25.89 -7.44
CA ALA A 138 15.17 27.01 -6.64
C ALA A 138 15.84 28.00 -7.60
N ILE A 139 15.27 29.19 -7.76
CA ILE A 139 15.83 30.23 -8.62
C ILE A 139 17.24 30.54 -8.12
N SER A 140 18.25 30.20 -8.93
CA SER A 140 19.61 30.64 -8.74
C SER A 140 19.65 32.12 -9.10
N ASN A 141 19.56 33.01 -8.10
CA ASN A 141 19.93 34.41 -8.28
C ASN A 141 21.45 34.44 -8.52
N ASN A 142 21.84 34.27 -9.77
CA ASN A 142 23.21 34.43 -10.23
C ASN A 142 23.53 35.92 -10.40
#